data_AF-A0A060YCE6-F1
#
_entry.id   AF-A0A060YCE6-F1
#
_cell.length_a   1.000
_cell.length_b   1.000
_cell.length_c   1.000
_cell.angle_alpha   90.00
_cell.angle_beta   90.00
_cell.angle_gamma   90.00
#
_symmetry.space_group_name_H-M   'P 1'
#
loop_
_entity.id
_entity.type
_entity.pdbx_description
1 polymer ?
#
loop_
_entity_poly.entity_id
_entity_poly.type
_entity_poly.pdbx_seq_one_letter_code
_entity_poly.pdbx_strand_id
1 'polypeptide(L)'
;MLTDMLFIDCVVPRLLLLLLLQDVIGCTQEMDFILWPRNDIEKIVCLLFSRWKGAENEPFRPVQAKFEFHHGDYEKQLLHAVGRRDKAGVVMNNPTQSVFLFMDRQLLQTPKTKATVFKLCSLCLYLPQDQLTCWGVGDIEDHLLPYMPD
;
A
#
# COMPACT_ATOMS: atom_id res chain seq x y z
N MET A 1 4.13 26.65 -5.37
CA MET A 1 4.00 25.63 -6.43
C MET A 1 3.80 24.31 -5.72
N LEU A 2 2.62 23.70 -5.84
CA LEU A 2 2.29 22.45 -5.16
C LEU A 2 2.60 21.27 -6.09
N THR A 3 3.14 20.19 -5.53
CA THR A 3 3.36 18.90 -6.19
C THR A 3 1.99 18.25 -6.42
N ASP A 4 1.50 18.24 -7.66
CA ASP A 4 0.15 17.76 -7.99
C ASP A 4 0.10 16.29 -8.46
N MET A 5 1.25 15.66 -8.73
CA MET A 5 1.28 14.23 -9.09
C MET A 5 2.02 13.44 -8.03
N LEU A 6 1.27 12.58 -7.36
CA LEU A 6 1.77 11.58 -6.43
C LEU A 6 1.67 10.21 -7.12
N PHE A 7 2.79 9.52 -7.13
CA PHE A 7 2.90 8.16 -7.60
C PHE A 7 3.20 7.27 -6.39
N ILE A 8 2.31 6.33 -6.10
CA ILE A 8 2.48 5.40 -5.00
C ILE A 8 2.71 4.01 -5.59
N ASP A 9 3.85 3.42 -5.26
CA ASP A 9 4.12 2.02 -5.55
C ASP A 9 4.05 1.21 -4.27
N CYS A 10 3.20 0.18 -4.24
CA CYS A 10 3.08 -0.70 -3.08
C CYS A 10 3.71 -2.03 -3.38
N VAL A 11 4.78 -2.33 -2.68
CA VAL A 11 5.58 -3.53 -2.87
C VAL A 11 5.37 -4.49 -1.70
N VAL A 12 5.10 -5.75 -2.04
CA VAL A 12 5.07 -6.86 -1.10
C VAL A 12 6.29 -7.74 -1.37
N PRO A 13 7.34 -7.73 -0.52
CA PRO A 13 8.51 -8.57 -0.74
C PRO A 13 8.09 -10.04 -0.91
N ARG A 14 8.56 -10.69 -2.00
CA ARG A 14 8.24 -12.05 -2.50
C ARG A 14 7.04 -12.24 -3.42
N LEU A 15 6.10 -11.29 -3.51
CA LEU A 15 5.16 -11.24 -4.63
C LEU A 15 5.28 -9.84 -5.21
N LEU A 16 5.91 -9.73 -6.39
CA LEU A 16 6.00 -8.48 -7.13
C LEU A 16 4.59 -8.05 -7.61
N LEU A 17 3.77 -7.62 -6.67
CA LEU A 17 2.52 -6.96 -6.94
C LEU A 17 2.88 -5.49 -7.08
N LEU A 18 3.41 -5.11 -8.25
CA LEU A 18 3.58 -3.70 -8.61
C LEU A 18 2.19 -3.09 -8.74
N LEU A 19 1.70 -2.54 -7.64
CA LEU A 19 0.42 -1.85 -7.62
C LEU A 19 0.68 -0.39 -7.95
N LEU A 20 0.62 -0.10 -9.24
CA LEU A 20 0.82 1.23 -9.79
C LEU A 20 -0.42 2.08 -9.50
N LEU A 21 -0.40 2.82 -8.39
CA LEU A 21 -1.42 3.82 -8.07
C LEU A 21 -0.98 5.17 -8.61
N GLN A 22 -1.58 5.56 -9.73
CA GLN A 22 -1.46 6.92 -10.23
C GLN A 22 -2.53 7.79 -9.56
N ASP A 23 -2.12 8.58 -8.56
CA ASP A 23 -3.03 9.50 -7.88
C ASP A 23 -3.12 10.81 -8.70
N VAL A 24 -4.08 10.86 -9.61
CA VAL A 24 -4.75 12.11 -10.00
C VAL A 24 -5.99 12.16 -9.13
N ILE A 25 -5.98 12.98 -8.08
CA ILE A 25 -7.11 13.29 -7.17
C ILE A 25 -8.32 12.36 -7.40
N GLY A 26 -8.30 11.17 -6.78
CA GLY A 26 -9.49 10.31 -6.70
C GLY A 26 -9.59 9.12 -7.65
N CYS A 27 -8.52 8.69 -8.31
CA CYS A 27 -8.51 7.45 -9.10
C CYS A 27 -7.67 6.35 -8.44
N THR A 28 -8.13 5.79 -7.31
CA THR A 28 -7.62 4.49 -6.84
C THR A 28 -8.17 3.38 -7.74
N GLN A 29 -7.33 2.73 -8.54
CA GLN A 29 -7.73 1.47 -9.18
C GLN A 29 -8.03 0.43 -8.09
N GLU A 30 -9.05 -0.41 -8.29
CA GLU A 30 -9.42 -1.43 -7.32
C GLU A 30 -8.24 -2.38 -7.09
N MET A 31 -7.77 -2.43 -5.85
CA MET A 31 -6.78 -3.41 -5.44
C MET A 31 -7.47 -4.76 -5.27
N ASP A 32 -6.93 -5.79 -5.92
CA ASP A 32 -7.41 -7.17 -5.77
C ASP A 32 -6.34 -8.06 -5.14
N PHE A 33 -5.98 -7.71 -3.90
CA PHE A 33 -4.96 -8.43 -3.16
C PHE A 33 -5.50 -9.03 -1.87
N ILE A 34 -5.44 -10.35 -1.75
CA ILE A 34 -5.81 -11.07 -0.52
C ILE A 34 -4.63 -11.03 0.45
N LEU A 35 -4.80 -10.38 1.60
CA LEU A 35 -3.79 -10.31 2.67
C LEU A 35 -3.90 -11.44 3.69
N TRP A 36 -5.06 -12.09 3.79
CA TRP A 36 -5.29 -13.17 4.75
C TRP A 36 -6.12 -14.29 4.13
N PRO A 37 -5.80 -15.58 4.38
CA PRO A 37 -4.82 -16.11 5.35
C PRO A 37 -3.43 -16.37 4.73
N ARG A 38 -2.60 -15.34 4.62
CA ARG A 38 -1.24 -15.44 4.06
C ARG A 38 -0.19 -15.17 5.12
N ASN A 39 0.84 -16.02 5.14
CA ASN A 39 2.00 -15.95 6.04
C ASN A 39 3.33 -15.84 5.28
N ASP A 40 3.26 -15.75 3.95
CA ASP A 40 4.41 -15.63 3.05
C ASP A 40 4.86 -14.18 2.85
N ILE A 41 4.08 -13.23 3.38
CA ILE A 41 4.35 -11.79 3.31
C ILE A 41 5.09 -11.37 4.58
N GLU A 42 6.24 -10.71 4.42
CA GLU A 42 6.99 -10.15 5.56
C GLU A 42 6.45 -8.78 5.99
N LYS A 43 6.20 -7.90 5.01
CA LYS A 43 5.69 -6.54 5.21
C LYS A 43 5.09 -6.01 3.91
N ILE A 44 4.33 -4.93 4.02
CA ILE A 44 3.91 -4.08 2.90
C ILE A 44 4.79 -2.83 2.94
N VAL A 45 5.38 -2.46 1.82
CA VAL A 45 6.17 -1.24 1.67
C VAL A 45 5.47 -0.34 0.67
N CYS A 46 5.26 0.93 1.01
CA CYS A 46 4.76 1.91 0.05
C CYS A 46 5.90 2.90 -0.26
N LEU A 47 6.21 3.06 -1.53
CA LEU A 47 7.17 4.03 -2.06
C LEU A 47 6.38 5.18 -2.67
N LEU A 48 6.68 6.40 -2.26
CA LEU A 48 6.02 7.58 -2.79
C LEU A 48 7.01 8.36 -3.65
N PHE A 49 6.57 8.72 -4.84
CA PHE A 49 7.33 9.57 -5.76
C PHE A 49 6.48 10.77 -6.16
N SER A 50 7.11 11.92 -6.34
CA SER A 50 6.41 13.13 -6.78
C SER A 50 7.28 13.97 -7.72
N ARG A 51 6.65 14.89 -8.42
CA ARG A 51 7.32 15.92 -9.23
C ARG A 51 6.56 17.24 -9.17
N TRP A 52 7.20 18.30 -9.65
CA TRP A 52 6.54 19.60 -9.76
C TRP A 52 5.40 19.57 -10.78
N LYS A 53 4.31 20.28 -10.45
CA LYS A 53 3.24 20.56 -11.41
C LYS A 53 3.80 21.33 -12.61
N GLY A 54 3.45 20.91 -13.82
CA GLY A 54 3.88 21.54 -15.07
C GLY A 54 5.27 21.09 -15.56
N ALA A 55 5.98 20.26 -14.80
CA ALA A 55 7.24 19.66 -15.21
C ALA A 55 7.01 18.26 -15.81
N GLU A 56 6.18 18.17 -16.86
CA GLU A 56 5.77 16.89 -17.45
C GLU A 56 6.95 16.10 -18.06
N ASN A 57 8.01 16.80 -18.45
CA ASN A 57 9.23 16.22 -18.99
C ASN A 57 10.26 15.85 -17.92
N GLU A 58 10.03 16.22 -16.65
CA GLU A 58 10.91 15.80 -15.55
C GLU A 58 10.48 14.42 -15.01
N PRO A 59 11.44 13.57 -14.63
CA PRO A 59 11.14 12.30 -13.98
C PRO A 59 10.53 12.53 -12.60
N PHE A 60 9.75 11.55 -12.14
CA PHE A 60 9.32 11.48 -10.75
C PHE A 60 10.53 11.23 -9.86
N ARG A 61 10.54 11.88 -8.69
CA ARG A 61 11.59 11.71 -7.69
C ARG A 61 11.03 11.08 -6.42
N PRO A 62 11.79 10.21 -5.75
CA PRO A 62 11.35 9.59 -4.51
C PRO A 62 11.15 10.66 -3.44
N VAL A 63 10.03 10.63 -2.74
CA VAL A 63 9.81 11.42 -1.54
C VAL A 63 10.59 10.76 -0.39
N GLN A 64 11.31 11.54 0.42
CA GLN A 64 12.07 11.06 1.57
C GLN A 64 11.16 10.68 2.75
N ALA A 65 10.25 9.73 2.53
CA ALA A 65 9.36 9.19 3.53
C ALA A 65 9.29 7.67 3.41
N LYS A 66 9.20 6.98 4.56
CA LYS A 66 9.18 5.53 4.64
C LYS A 66 7.83 5.04 5.15
N PHE A 67 7.16 4.24 4.34
CA PHE A 67 5.87 3.66 4.67
C PHE A 67 5.98 2.14 4.71
N GLU A 68 5.97 1.58 5.90
CA GLU A 68 6.08 0.13 6.11
C GLU A 68 4.98 -0.35 7.05
N PHE A 69 4.43 -1.52 6.72
CA PHE A 69 3.45 -2.20 7.54
C PHE A 69 3.82 -3.69 7.65
N HIS A 70 4.39 -4.07 8.78
CA HIS A 70 4.88 -5.43 9.01
C HIS A 70 3.75 -6.44 9.24
N HIS A 71 3.98 -7.68 8.80
CA HIS A 71 3.03 -8.79 8.94
C HIS A 71 2.54 -8.99 10.36
N GLY A 72 3.46 -9.01 11.33
CA GLY A 72 3.09 -9.18 12.74
C GLY A 72 2.19 -8.08 13.31
N ASP A 73 2.13 -6.90 12.68
CA ASP A 73 1.28 -5.79 13.12
C ASP A 73 -0.13 -5.86 12.51
N TYR A 74 -0.23 -6.11 11.20
CA TYR A 74 -1.55 -6.24 10.57
C TYR A 74 -2.20 -7.60 10.88
N GLU A 75 -1.43 -8.68 11.10
CA GLU A 75 -1.98 -9.99 11.47
C GLU A 75 -2.74 -9.92 12.80
N LYS A 76 -2.20 -9.23 13.81
CA LYS A 76 -2.90 -9.01 15.09
C LYS A 76 -4.26 -8.34 14.89
N GLN A 77 -4.32 -7.35 13.99
CA GLN A 77 -5.55 -6.61 13.68
C GLN A 77 -6.54 -7.49 12.90
N LEU A 78 -6.05 -8.30 11.96
CA LEU A 78 -6.85 -9.27 11.20
C LEU A 78 -7.44 -10.35 12.11
N LEU A 79 -6.65 -10.95 13.00
CA LEU A 79 -7.12 -11.98 13.94
C LEU A 79 -8.25 -11.44 14.84
N HIS A 80 -8.11 -10.20 15.30
CA HIS A 80 -9.18 -9.52 16.04
C HIS A 80 -10.41 -9.25 15.17
N ALA A 81 -10.24 -8.90 13.89
CA ALA A 81 -11.33 -8.68 12.96
C ALA A 81 -12.08 -9.98 12.56
N VAL A 82 -11.38 -11.11 12.44
CA VAL A 82 -11.99 -12.43 12.15
C VAL A 82 -13.05 -12.78 13.21
N GLY A 83 -12.77 -12.50 14.48
CA GLY A 83 -13.66 -12.82 15.61
C GLY A 83 -14.93 -11.97 15.69
N ARG A 84 -15.00 -10.85 14.96
CA ARG A 84 -16.19 -10.00 14.90
C ARG A 84 -17.24 -10.63 13.99
N ARG A 85 -18.54 -10.47 14.30
CA ARG A 85 -19.64 -10.92 13.42
C ARG A 85 -20.03 -9.88 12.36
N ASP A 86 -19.46 -8.68 12.46
CA ASP A 86 -19.77 -7.58 11.56
C ASP A 86 -19.15 -7.80 10.17
N LYS A 87 -19.89 -7.37 9.14
CA LYS A 87 -19.50 -7.39 7.72
C LYS A 87 -18.92 -6.04 7.27
N ALA A 88 -18.83 -5.04 8.16
CA ALA A 88 -18.22 -3.76 7.83
C ALA A 88 -16.76 -3.93 7.38
N GLY A 89 -16.33 -3.07 6.45
CA GLY A 89 -14.94 -2.97 6.02
C GLY A 89 -14.01 -2.73 7.20
N VAL A 90 -12.81 -3.30 7.14
CA VAL A 90 -11.81 -3.23 8.21
C VAL A 90 -10.74 -2.23 7.82
N VAL A 91 -10.53 -1.22 8.66
CA VAL A 91 -9.40 -0.30 8.53
C VAL A 91 -8.30 -0.76 9.48
N MET A 92 -7.09 -0.92 8.95
CA MET A 92 -5.90 -1.29 9.71
C MET A 92 -4.84 -0.24 9.53
N ASN A 93 -4.06 0.03 10.57
CA ASN A 93 -2.97 0.99 10.49
C ASN A 93 -1.68 0.44 11.08
N ASN A 94 -0.54 0.88 10.54
CA ASN A 94 0.75 0.56 11.14
C ASN A 94 0.94 1.29 12.49
N PRO A 95 1.91 0.88 13.34
CA PRO A 95 2.11 1.48 14.66
C PRO A 95 2.36 2.99 14.64
N THR A 96 3.02 3.50 13.60
CA THR A 96 3.31 4.93 13.43
C THR A 96 2.14 5.72 12.82
N GLN A 97 1.02 5.07 12.50
CA GLN A 97 -0.16 5.68 11.88
C GLN A 97 0.16 6.44 10.59
N SER A 98 1.15 5.96 9.84
CA SER A 98 1.54 6.52 8.55
C SER A 98 0.96 5.76 7.35
N VAL A 99 0.50 4.52 7.56
CA VAL A 99 -0.13 3.67 6.54
C VAL A 99 -1.48 3.19 7.05
N PHE A 100 -2.53 3.37 6.25
CA PHE A 100 -3.88 2.90 6.50
C PHE A 100 -4.30 1.98 5.36
N LEU A 101 -4.70 0.75 5.68
CA LEU A 101 -5.20 -0.23 4.73
C LEU A 101 -6.70 -0.40 4.92
N PHE A 102 -7.44 -0.25 3.84
CA PHE A 102 -8.89 -0.48 3.81
C PHE A 102 -9.15 -1.85 3.22
N MET A 103 -9.72 -2.73 4.04
CA MET A 103 -9.92 -4.13 3.71
C MET A 103 -11.41 -4.44 3.61
N ASP A 104 -11.77 -5.22 2.60
CA ASP A 104 -13.05 -5.90 2.55
C ASP A 104 -12.93 -7.32 3.12
N ARG A 105 -13.91 -7.69 3.94
CA ARG A 105 -14.02 -9.04 4.50
C ARG A 105 -14.96 -9.84 3.62
N GLN A 106 -14.40 -10.81 2.92
CA GLN A 106 -15.17 -11.69 2.06
C GLN A 106 -15.19 -13.10 2.62
N LEU A 107 -16.26 -13.83 2.30
CA LEU A 107 -16.41 -15.23 2.69
C LEU A 107 -16.27 -16.06 1.43
N LEU A 108 -15.07 -16.56 1.19
CA LEU A 108 -14.77 -17.38 0.03
C LEU A 108 -15.40 -18.75 0.24
N GLN A 109 -16.45 -19.05 -0.52
CA GLN A 109 -17.08 -20.37 -0.55
C GLN A 109 -16.67 -21.10 -1.83
N THR A 110 -15.87 -22.14 -1.66
CA THR A 110 -15.58 -23.14 -2.70
C THR A 110 -16.31 -24.43 -2.33
N PRO A 111 -16.55 -25.35 -3.28
CA PRO A 111 -17.19 -26.64 -2.98
C PRO A 111 -16.49 -27.45 -1.89
N LYS A 112 -15.20 -27.18 -1.63
CA LYS A 112 -14.36 -27.88 -0.66
C LYS A 112 -14.07 -27.07 0.61
N THR A 113 -14.26 -25.75 0.61
CA THR A 113 -13.73 -24.87 1.66
C THR A 113 -14.58 -23.62 1.83
N LYS A 114 -14.92 -23.30 3.08
CA LYS A 114 -15.44 -21.98 3.47
C LYS A 114 -14.36 -21.28 4.29
N ALA A 115 -13.80 -20.21 3.75
CA ALA A 115 -12.77 -19.42 4.41
C ALA A 115 -13.17 -17.95 4.46
N THR A 116 -12.88 -17.28 5.57
CA THR A 116 -12.86 -15.81 5.58
C THR A 116 -11.59 -15.38 4.85
N VAL A 117 -11.69 -14.35 4.01
CA VAL A 117 -10.52 -13.72 3.38
C VAL A 117 -10.64 -12.21 3.59
N PHE A 118 -9.48 -11.56 3.69
CA PHE A 118 -9.41 -10.10 3.74
C PHE A 118 -8.72 -9.61 2.48
N LYS A 119 -9.46 -8.87 1.65
CA LYS A 119 -9.01 -8.29 0.40
C LYS A 119 -8.71 -6.80 0.61
N LEU A 120 -7.52 -6.36 0.23
CA LEU A 120 -7.12 -4.96 0.25
C LEU A 120 -7.86 -4.23 -0.86
N CYS A 121 -8.67 -3.23 -0.53
CA CYS A 121 -9.45 -2.44 -1.49
C CYS A 121 -8.74 -1.14 -1.85
N SER A 122 -8.21 -0.45 -0.85
CA SER A 122 -7.49 0.81 -1.00
C SER A 122 -6.53 1.02 0.16
N LEU A 123 -5.68 2.03 0.02
CA LEU A 123 -4.76 2.45 1.06
C LEU A 123 -4.72 3.98 1.14
N CYS A 124 -4.31 4.49 2.29
CA CYS A 124 -4.03 5.89 2.51
C CYS A 124 -2.69 6.04 3.24
N LEU A 125 -1.89 7.00 2.79
CA LEU A 125 -0.62 7.35 3.42
C LEU A 125 -0.77 8.70 4.10
N TYR A 126 -0.36 8.77 5.37
CA TYR A 126 -0.25 10.04 6.06
C TYR A 126 1.15 10.62 5.84
N LEU A 127 1.22 11.70 5.09
CA LEU A 127 2.45 12.45 4.83
C LEU A 127 2.24 13.94 5.11
N PRO A 128 3.04 14.55 6.00
CA PRO A 128 3.05 15.99 6.19
C PRO A 128 3.38 16.75 4.88
N GLN A 129 2.72 17.89 4.67
CA GLN A 129 2.81 18.64 3.42
C GLN A 129 4.23 19.15 3.12
N ASP A 130 4.99 19.50 4.15
CA ASP A 130 6.39 19.92 4.04
C ASP A 130 7.29 18.81 3.48
N GLN A 131 6.98 17.55 3.80
CA GLN A 131 7.73 16.39 3.31
C GLN A 131 7.46 16.04 1.85
N LEU A 132 6.33 16.48 1.26
CA LEU A 132 6.04 16.26 -0.16
C LEU A 132 7.09 16.86 -1.11
N THR A 133 7.79 17.90 -0.64
CA THR A 133 8.84 18.59 -1.39
C THR A 133 10.26 18.12 -1.04
N CYS A 134 10.38 17.19 -0.08
CA CYS A 134 11.66 16.61 0.31
C CYS A 134 11.96 15.41 -0.58
N TRP A 135 12.69 15.64 -1.67
CA TRP A 135 13.05 14.57 -2.61
C TRP A 135 14.39 13.92 -2.30
N GLY A 136 14.43 12.59 -2.43
CA GLY A 136 15.63 11.78 -2.39
C GLY A 136 16.39 11.80 -3.70
N VAL A 137 17.50 11.08 -3.72
CA VAL A 137 18.31 10.81 -4.91
C VAL A 137 17.85 9.51 -5.59
N GLY A 138 18.12 9.40 -6.88
CA GLY A 138 17.75 8.24 -7.70
C GLY A 138 16.40 8.40 -8.41
N ASP A 139 16.13 7.51 -9.35
CA ASP A 139 14.87 7.40 -10.08
C ASP A 139 13.94 6.33 -9.48
N ILE A 140 12.87 5.97 -10.19
CA ILE A 140 11.93 4.97 -9.69
C ILE A 140 12.60 3.59 -9.67
N GLU A 141 13.34 3.27 -10.73
CA GLU A 141 13.99 2.00 -10.97
C GLU A 141 15.02 1.69 -9.86
N ASP A 142 15.83 2.67 -9.48
CA ASP A 142 16.80 2.57 -8.39
C ASP A 142 16.15 2.12 -7.06
N HIS A 143 14.93 2.60 -6.79
CA HIS A 143 14.21 2.31 -5.54
C HIS A 143 13.37 1.05 -5.62
N LEU A 144 13.01 0.60 -6.82
CA LEU A 144 12.31 -0.68 -7.04
C LEU A 144 13.26 -1.87 -7.10
N LEU A 145 14.50 -1.68 -7.55
CA LEU A 145 15.52 -2.72 -7.72
C LEU A 145 15.63 -3.68 -6.51
N PRO A 146 15.65 -3.21 -5.23
CA PRO A 146 15.78 -4.10 -4.07
C PRO A 146 14.61 -5.08 -3.88
N TYR A 147 13.52 -4.87 -4.61
CA TYR A 147 12.29 -5.65 -4.52
C TYR A 147 12.00 -6.48 -5.77
N MET A 148 12.79 -6.30 -6.83
CA MET A 148 12.69 -7.14 -8.02
C MET A 148 13.30 -8.52 -7.73
N PRO A 149 12.73 -9.60 -8.31
CA PRO A 149 13.39 -10.90 -8.25
C PRO A 149 14.72 -10.85 -9.04
N ASP A 150 15.73 -11.59 -8.57
CA ASP A 150 17.01 -11.80 -9.28
C ASP A 150 16.81 -12.45 -10.65
#